data_AF-A0A8J2WUH8-F1
#
_entry.id   AF-A0A8J2WUH8-F1
#
_cell.length_a   1.000
_cell.length_b   1.000
_cell.length_c   1.000
_cell.angle_alpha   90.00
_cell.angle_beta   90.00
_cell.angle_gamma   90.00
#
_symmetry.space_group_name_H-M   'P 1'
#
loop_
_entity.id
_entity.type
_entity.pdbx_description
1 polymer ?
#
loop_
_entity_poly.entity_id
_entity_poly.type
_entity_poly.pdbx_seq_one_letter_code
_entity_poly.pdbx_strand_id
1 'polypeptide(L)'
;MIARTALRCPSLLGRSRAFASIGDKAPDVGLDVSFPAPKEALAEKNIDEVIISAVNDAAVMGAWATAQDIDDNDKRASARYVARADHKVTLLADARCELAKALDLVLDHPNNLHDLGGPRMKRFAAFYDDGVLTSLSVAEGPKGADGLHSDPAGDDAPESTFAENFLKTI
;
A
#
# COMPACT_ATOMS: atom_id res chain seq x y z
N MET A 1 37.98 -0.85 -4.91
CA MET A 1 38.08 -1.66 -3.68
C MET A 1 37.85 -0.72 -2.49
N ILE A 2 36.62 -0.71 -1.97
CA ILE A 2 36.24 0.03 -0.76
C ILE A 2 35.54 -0.99 0.12
N ALA A 3 36.21 -1.39 1.20
CA ALA A 3 35.64 -2.24 2.22
C ALA A 3 34.73 -1.38 3.10
N ARG A 4 33.45 -1.75 3.21
CA ARG A 4 32.57 -1.27 4.28
C ARG A 4 32.01 -2.49 4.97
N THR A 5 32.38 -2.63 6.23
CA THR A 5 31.97 -3.67 7.16
C THR A 5 30.45 -3.77 7.14
N ALA A 6 29.93 -4.94 6.75
CA ALA A 6 28.52 -5.25 6.84
C ALA A 6 28.10 -5.15 8.32
N LEU A 7 27.39 -4.08 8.67
CA LEU A 7 26.43 -4.14 9.76
C LEU A 7 25.39 -5.16 9.33
N ARG A 8 25.63 -6.42 9.72
CA ARG A 8 24.61 -7.46 9.71
C ARG A 8 23.46 -6.93 10.57
N CYS A 9 22.39 -6.49 9.91
CA CYS A 9 21.09 -6.41 10.53
C CYS A 9 20.83 -7.77 11.18
N PRO A 10 20.54 -7.85 12.49
CA PRO A 10 20.24 -9.11 13.14
C PRO A 10 19.11 -9.77 12.35
N SER A 11 19.34 -11.02 11.97
CA SER A 11 18.40 -11.87 11.26
C SER A 11 16.97 -11.68 11.76
N LEU A 12 16.05 -11.40 10.83
CA LEU A 12 14.59 -11.52 10.96
C LEU A 12 14.12 -12.98 11.20
N LEU A 13 14.93 -13.79 11.87
CA LEU A 13 14.56 -15.10 12.37
C LEU A 13 13.82 -14.89 13.70
N GLY A 14 12.51 -14.60 13.61
CA GLY A 14 11.65 -14.64 14.80
C GLY A 14 10.46 -13.68 14.90
N ARG A 15 9.89 -13.15 13.81
CA ARG A 15 8.57 -12.50 13.90
C ARG A 15 7.50 -13.32 13.17
N SER A 16 6.87 -14.22 13.92
CA SER A 16 5.62 -14.89 13.55
C SER A 16 4.40 -13.98 13.74
N ARG A 17 4.50 -12.70 13.38
CA ARG A 17 3.36 -11.79 13.51
C ARG A 17 2.58 -11.91 12.20
N ALA A 18 1.46 -12.63 12.26
CA ALA A 18 0.55 -12.78 11.14
C ALA A 18 -0.16 -11.45 10.89
N PHE A 19 -0.07 -10.93 9.67
CA PHE A 19 -0.80 -9.77 9.14
C PHE A 19 -0.74 -8.47 9.96
N ALA A 20 -0.71 -7.32 9.26
CA ALA A 20 -1.09 -6.07 9.89
C ALA A 20 -2.45 -6.25 10.58
N SER A 21 -2.50 -6.04 11.89
CA SER A 21 -3.68 -6.31 12.70
C SER A 21 -4.29 -4.99 13.18
N ILE A 22 -5.61 -4.95 13.32
CA ILE A 22 -6.31 -3.78 13.88
C ILE A 22 -5.68 -3.39 15.23
N GLY A 23 -5.33 -2.11 15.38
CA GLY A 23 -4.60 -1.55 16.52
C GLY A 23 -3.10 -1.40 16.31
N ASP A 24 -2.53 -1.93 15.22
CA ASP A 24 -1.12 -1.73 14.89
C ASP A 24 -0.86 -0.30 14.39
N LYS A 25 0.32 0.25 14.71
CA LYS A 25 0.75 1.54 14.17
C LYS A 25 1.13 1.41 12.69
N ALA A 26 0.89 2.46 11.93
CA ALA A 26 1.39 2.59 10.57
C ALA A 26 2.91 2.33 10.53
N PRO A 27 3.40 1.51 9.59
CA PRO A 27 4.81 1.18 9.52
C PRO A 27 5.65 2.42 9.16
N ASP A 28 6.73 2.65 9.91
CA ASP A 28 7.68 3.74 9.69
C ASP A 28 8.69 3.34 8.60
N VAL A 29 8.25 3.34 7.34
CA VAL A 29 9.06 2.95 6.17
C VAL A 29 9.48 4.15 5.30
N GLY A 30 9.53 5.37 5.86
CA GLY A 30 9.95 6.56 5.10
C GLY A 30 9.04 6.84 3.90
N LEU A 31 7.73 6.94 4.17
CA LEU A 31 6.65 7.08 3.18
C LEU A 31 6.71 8.44 2.46
N ASP A 32 6.61 8.44 1.13
CA ASP A 32 6.56 9.62 0.23
C ASP A 32 5.22 9.64 -0.57
N VAL A 33 4.57 10.79 -0.80
CA VAL A 33 3.08 10.87 -0.83
C VAL A 33 2.34 11.60 -2.05
N SER A 34 1.61 10.97 -3.04
CA SER A 34 0.67 11.67 -4.07
C SER A 34 -0.40 10.90 -5.08
N PHE A 35 -1.80 10.94 -5.01
CA PHE A 35 -3.21 10.31 -5.43
C PHE A 35 -4.40 9.44 -4.67
N PRO A 36 -5.78 9.75 -4.69
CA PRO A 36 -6.92 9.19 -3.87
C PRO A 36 -8.16 8.52 -4.59
N ALA A 37 -9.27 8.36 -3.81
CA ALA A 37 -10.70 8.10 -4.09
C ALA A 37 -11.63 9.38 -4.16
N PRO A 38 -12.98 9.30 -4.35
CA PRO A 38 -13.88 10.46 -4.61
C PRO A 38 -13.98 11.49 -3.48
N LYS A 39 -13.90 12.79 -3.82
CA LYS A 39 -13.68 13.90 -2.88
C LYS A 39 -14.79 14.12 -1.85
N GLU A 40 -16.05 14.00 -2.24
CA GLU A 40 -17.19 14.31 -1.37
C GLU A 40 -17.34 13.30 -0.22
N ALA A 41 -17.13 12.02 -0.52
CA ALA A 41 -17.23 10.95 0.48
C ALA A 41 -16.07 10.99 1.51
N LEU A 42 -14.91 11.53 1.11
CA LEU A 42 -13.76 11.72 2.00
C LEU A 42 -13.99 12.88 2.99
N ALA A 43 -14.62 13.97 2.52
CA ALA A 43 -14.96 15.11 3.35
C ALA A 43 -15.93 14.74 4.48
N GLU A 44 -17.00 14.01 4.16
CA GLU A 44 -18.00 13.57 5.12
C GLU A 44 -17.41 12.67 6.22
N LYS A 45 -16.35 11.93 5.89
CA LYS A 45 -15.65 11.00 6.79
C LYS A 45 -14.44 11.62 7.51
N ASN A 46 -14.17 12.92 7.33
CA ASN A 46 -12.98 13.60 7.84
C ASN A 46 -11.65 12.90 7.44
N ILE A 47 -11.57 12.40 6.20
CA ILE A 47 -10.35 11.76 5.70
C ILE A 47 -9.40 12.83 5.16
N ASP A 48 -8.23 12.95 5.79
CA ASP A 48 -7.19 13.90 5.41
C ASP A 48 -6.50 13.53 4.09
N GLU A 49 -6.25 12.23 3.87
CA GLU A 49 -5.48 11.72 2.75
C GLU A 49 -5.84 10.26 2.40
N VAL A 50 -5.91 9.95 1.11
CA VAL A 50 -6.00 8.57 0.61
C VAL A 50 -4.68 8.19 -0.04
N ILE A 51 -4.15 6.99 0.22
CA ILE A 51 -2.88 6.49 -0.33
C ILE A 51 -3.13 5.27 -1.24
N ILE A 52 -2.77 5.35 -2.52
CA ILE A 52 -2.61 4.24 -3.46
C ILE A 52 -1.15 3.78 -3.45
N SER A 53 -0.85 2.59 -2.94
CA SER A 53 0.52 2.06 -2.97
C SER A 53 0.65 0.88 -3.94
N ALA A 54 1.80 0.78 -4.61
CA ALA A 54 2.14 -0.36 -5.44
C ALA A 54 3.64 -0.65 -5.41
N VAL A 55 4.01 -1.92 -5.64
CA VAL A 55 5.41 -2.33 -5.87
C VAL A 55 5.81 -1.97 -7.28
N ASN A 56 6.05 -0.68 -7.48
CA ASN A 56 6.53 -0.04 -8.70
C ASN A 56 7.53 1.06 -8.32
N ASP A 57 8.37 1.47 -9.27
CA ASP A 57 9.24 2.62 -9.09
C ASP A 57 8.48 3.95 -9.22
N ALA A 58 9.12 5.02 -8.74
CA ALA A 58 8.52 6.35 -8.72
C ALA A 58 8.26 6.94 -10.11
N ALA A 59 9.01 6.54 -11.15
CA ALA A 59 8.77 7.04 -12.50
C ALA A 59 7.48 6.45 -13.07
N VAL A 60 7.25 5.15 -12.86
CA VAL A 60 5.98 4.49 -13.21
C VAL A 60 4.82 5.09 -12.43
N MET A 61 4.95 5.25 -11.11
CA MET A 61 3.87 5.82 -10.29
C MET A 61 3.58 7.27 -10.69
N GLY A 62 4.59 8.09 -11.02
CA GLY A 62 4.39 9.46 -11.49
C GLY A 62 3.73 9.55 -12.87
N ALA A 63 4.09 8.66 -13.80
CA ALA A 63 3.47 8.59 -15.12
C ALA A 63 2.02 8.09 -15.03
N TRP A 64 1.77 7.06 -14.21
CA TRP A 64 0.42 6.57 -13.96
C TRP A 64 -0.44 7.66 -13.33
N ALA A 65 0.13 8.42 -12.40
CA ALA A 65 -0.58 9.52 -11.82
C ALA A 65 -1.04 10.52 -12.89
N THR A 66 -0.10 11.03 -13.68
CA THR A 66 -0.39 11.97 -14.78
C THR A 66 -1.48 11.43 -15.72
N ALA A 67 -1.48 10.13 -16.00
CA ALA A 67 -2.44 9.48 -16.88
C ALA A 67 -3.86 9.34 -16.30
N GLN A 68 -4.09 9.63 -15.02
CA GLN A 68 -5.42 9.64 -14.41
C GLN A 68 -5.86 11.06 -14.01
N ASP A 69 -5.27 12.09 -14.64
CA ASP A 69 -5.56 13.51 -14.37
C ASP A 69 -5.45 13.89 -12.89
N ILE A 70 -4.31 13.47 -12.35
CA ILE A 70 -3.89 13.65 -10.99
C ILE A 70 -3.06 14.94 -10.92
N ASP A 71 -3.75 16.07 -10.85
CA ASP A 71 -3.13 17.37 -11.07
C ASP A 71 -2.24 17.88 -9.91
N ASP A 72 -2.43 17.35 -8.69
CA ASP A 72 -1.71 17.78 -7.47
C ASP A 72 -0.44 16.96 -7.15
N ASN A 73 0.07 16.20 -8.12
CA ASN A 73 1.34 15.50 -8.00
C ASN A 73 2.51 16.48 -8.12
N ASP A 74 2.77 17.22 -7.03
CA ASP A 74 3.88 18.16 -6.95
C ASP A 74 5.19 17.43 -7.27
N LYS A 75 5.87 17.89 -8.32
CA LYS A 75 7.09 17.32 -8.87
C LYS A 75 8.31 17.57 -7.96
N ARG A 76 8.11 18.06 -6.73
CA ARG A 76 9.19 18.46 -5.82
C ARG A 76 8.87 18.18 -4.35
N ALA A 77 9.77 17.38 -3.76
CA ALA A 77 10.25 17.46 -2.38
C ALA A 77 9.35 16.90 -1.25
N SER A 78 9.80 15.79 -0.63
CA SER A 78 10.63 15.71 0.59
C SER A 78 10.60 16.85 1.66
N ALA A 79 9.73 17.84 1.56
CA ALA A 79 9.63 18.91 2.54
C ALA A 79 8.53 18.59 3.57
N ARG A 80 8.97 18.27 4.79
CA ARG A 80 8.16 18.24 6.00
C ARG A 80 7.13 19.39 6.01
N TYR A 81 5.86 19.02 6.21
CA TYR A 81 4.75 19.90 6.62
C TYR A 81 4.54 21.17 5.78
N VAL A 82 4.20 21.01 4.50
CA VAL A 82 3.48 22.06 3.76
C VAL A 82 1.97 21.85 3.99
N ALA A 83 1.21 22.92 4.18
CA ALA A 83 -0.25 22.88 4.31
C ALA A 83 -0.85 22.13 3.11
N ARG A 84 -1.51 21.01 3.40
CA ARG A 84 -2.05 20.10 2.38
C ARG A 84 -3.40 20.63 1.92
N ALA A 85 -3.72 20.46 0.63
CA ALA A 85 -5.05 20.74 0.10
C ALA A 85 -6.08 19.76 0.69
N ASP A 86 -7.33 20.20 0.81
CA ASP A 86 -8.44 19.35 1.26
C ASP A 86 -8.63 18.19 0.27
N HIS A 87 -8.74 16.97 0.81
CA HIS A 87 -8.94 15.72 0.05
C HIS A 87 -7.77 15.34 -0.85
N LYS A 88 -6.56 15.28 -0.25
CA LYS A 88 -5.36 14.71 -0.85
C LYS A 88 -5.44 13.15 -0.86
N VAL A 89 -4.40 12.50 -1.34
CA VAL A 89 -4.34 11.91 -2.66
C VAL A 89 -2.90 11.44 -2.64
N THR A 90 -2.60 10.12 -2.54
CA THR A 90 -1.27 9.48 -2.56
C THR A 90 -0.93 8.17 -3.40
N LEU A 91 -0.55 8.15 -4.69
CA LEU A 91 0.38 7.19 -5.38
C LEU A 91 1.78 7.15 -4.75
N LEU A 92 1.98 6.16 -3.90
CA LEU A 92 3.23 5.83 -3.22
C LEU A 92 3.95 4.67 -3.93
N ALA A 93 5.20 4.89 -4.32
CA ALA A 93 6.08 3.88 -4.88
C ALA A 93 6.74 3.02 -3.78
N ASP A 94 6.36 1.74 -3.69
CA ASP A 94 7.01 0.74 -2.83
C ASP A 94 8.02 -0.10 -3.63
N ALA A 95 8.98 0.56 -4.28
CA ALA A 95 9.91 -0.08 -5.22
C ALA A 95 10.74 -1.24 -4.62
N ARG A 96 10.87 -1.27 -3.29
CA ARG A 96 11.63 -2.31 -2.56
C ARG A 96 10.73 -3.33 -1.85
N CYS A 97 9.41 -3.21 -2.01
CA CYS A 97 8.44 -4.07 -1.34
C CYS A 97 8.58 -3.99 0.20
N GLU A 98 9.02 -2.84 0.74
CA GLU A 98 9.26 -2.64 2.17
C GLU A 98 7.93 -2.42 2.91
N LEU A 99 7.02 -1.64 2.33
CA LEU A 99 5.67 -1.46 2.89
C LEU A 99 4.87 -2.75 2.80
N ALA A 100 4.88 -3.41 1.63
CA ALA A 100 4.19 -4.69 1.44
C ALA A 100 4.67 -5.75 2.44
N LYS A 101 5.99 -5.86 2.69
CA LYS A 101 6.54 -6.76 3.73
C LYS A 101 6.12 -6.36 5.13
N ALA A 102 6.16 -5.07 5.44
CA ALA A 102 5.79 -4.57 6.78
C ALA A 102 4.34 -4.87 7.13
N LEU A 103 3.46 -4.88 6.13
CA LEU A 103 2.02 -5.15 6.30
C LEU A 103 1.65 -6.63 6.10
N ASP A 104 2.60 -7.50 5.74
CA ASP A 104 2.36 -8.90 5.33
C ASP A 104 1.44 -9.01 4.08
N LEU A 105 1.57 -8.05 3.15
CA LEU A 105 0.78 -7.91 1.93
C LEU A 105 1.59 -8.23 0.67
N VAL A 106 2.67 -9.01 0.79
CA VAL A 106 3.46 -9.45 -0.36
C VAL A 106 2.63 -10.43 -1.20
N LEU A 107 2.61 -10.20 -2.51
CA LEU A 107 2.07 -11.11 -3.51
C LEU A 107 3.22 -11.73 -4.30
N ASP A 108 3.58 -12.96 -3.96
CA ASP A 108 4.68 -13.73 -4.55
C ASP A 108 4.20 -15.02 -5.24
N HIS A 109 2.94 -15.03 -5.69
CA HIS A 109 2.35 -16.16 -6.38
C HIS A 109 3.13 -16.51 -7.67
N PRO A 110 3.33 -17.80 -8.02
CA PRO A 110 4.15 -18.22 -9.15
C PRO A 110 3.80 -17.54 -10.47
N ASN A 111 2.51 -17.33 -10.76
CA ASN A 111 2.07 -16.66 -11.99
C ASN A 111 2.49 -15.18 -12.01
N ASN A 112 2.35 -14.46 -10.89
CA ASN A 112 2.78 -13.07 -10.77
C ASN A 112 4.29 -12.93 -10.95
N LEU A 113 5.06 -13.84 -10.34
CA LEU A 113 6.51 -13.88 -10.52
C LEU A 113 6.91 -14.16 -11.97
N HIS A 114 6.20 -15.09 -12.63
CA HIS A 114 6.42 -15.43 -14.04
C HIS A 114 6.15 -14.23 -14.96
N ASP A 115 5.01 -13.54 -14.79
CA ASP A 115 4.56 -12.50 -15.72
C ASP A 115 5.25 -11.15 -15.48
N LEU A 116 5.59 -10.84 -14.22
CA LEU A 116 6.03 -9.50 -13.81
C LEU A 116 7.49 -9.46 -13.32
N GLY A 117 8.15 -10.61 -13.19
CA GLY A 117 9.57 -10.72 -12.85
C GLY A 117 9.93 -10.42 -11.38
N GLY A 118 8.93 -10.21 -10.51
CA GLY A 118 9.16 -9.92 -9.09
C GLY A 118 7.85 -9.87 -8.28
N PRO A 119 7.96 -9.87 -6.93
CA PRO A 119 6.79 -9.82 -6.07
C PRO A 119 6.04 -8.50 -6.22
N ARG A 120 4.73 -8.55 -5.96
CA ARG A 120 3.84 -7.39 -5.95
C ARG A 120 3.25 -7.17 -4.56
N MET A 121 2.32 -6.23 -4.47
CA MET A 121 1.50 -5.99 -3.29
C MET A 121 0.11 -6.55 -3.58
N LYS A 122 -0.48 -7.25 -2.60
CA LYS A 122 -1.88 -7.69 -2.67
C LYS A 122 -2.80 -6.48 -2.80
N ARG A 123 -3.97 -6.66 -3.42
CA ARG A 123 -5.02 -5.63 -3.45
C ARG A 123 -5.63 -5.52 -2.05
N PHE A 124 -5.59 -4.32 -1.47
CA PHE A 124 -6.14 -4.07 -0.13
C PHE A 124 -6.64 -2.63 0.01
N ALA A 125 -7.45 -2.41 1.04
CA ALA A 125 -7.84 -1.09 1.54
C ALA A 125 -7.62 -1.07 3.05
N ALA A 126 -7.03 0.01 3.56
CA ALA A 126 -6.74 0.18 4.97
C ALA A 126 -7.10 1.60 5.42
N PHE A 127 -7.61 1.72 6.64
CA PHE A 127 -7.90 2.99 7.28
C PHE A 127 -7.07 3.12 8.55
N TYR A 128 -6.36 4.24 8.64
CA TYR A 128 -5.54 4.58 9.80
C TYR A 128 -6.10 5.85 10.43
N ASP A 129 -6.42 5.79 11.71
CA ASP A 129 -6.83 6.93 12.53
C ASP A 129 -5.71 7.25 13.53
N ASP A 130 -5.20 8.48 13.52
CA ASP A 130 -4.01 8.92 14.27
C ASP A 130 -2.82 7.93 14.17
N GLY A 131 -2.60 7.42 12.96
CA GLY A 131 -1.53 6.47 12.67
C GLY A 131 -1.76 5.05 13.23
N VAL A 132 -2.96 4.72 13.68
CA VAL A 132 -3.35 3.38 14.16
C VAL A 132 -4.31 2.75 13.16
N LEU A 133 -4.04 1.51 12.74
CA LEU A 133 -4.88 0.76 11.81
C LEU A 133 -6.22 0.42 12.47
N THR A 134 -7.32 0.91 11.92
CA THR A 134 -8.68 0.71 12.47
C THR A 134 -9.56 -0.16 11.56
N SER A 135 -9.30 -0.18 10.25
CA SER A 135 -9.94 -1.09 9.30
C SER A 135 -8.95 -1.59 8.26
N LEU A 136 -9.05 -2.86 7.88
CA LEU A 136 -8.25 -3.50 6.83
C LEU A 136 -9.14 -4.49 6.06
N SER A 137 -9.13 -4.39 4.73
CA SER A 137 -9.75 -5.35 3.81
C SER A 137 -8.73 -5.76 2.77
N VAL A 138 -8.54 -7.06 2.57
CA VAL A 138 -7.68 -7.62 1.53
C VAL A 138 -8.58 -8.33 0.53
N ALA A 139 -8.45 -8.00 -0.75
CA ALA A 139 -9.13 -8.72 -1.82
C ALA A 139 -8.28 -9.94 -2.18
N GLU A 140 -8.63 -11.07 -1.58
CA GLU A 140 -8.09 -12.37 -1.93
C GLU A 140 -9.15 -13.47 -1.80
N GLY A 141 -9.13 -14.43 -2.72
CA GLY A 141 -10.00 -15.60 -2.69
C GLY A 141 -9.70 -16.56 -1.53
N PRO A 142 -10.57 -17.52 -1.22
CA PRO A 142 -10.30 -18.52 -0.17
C PRO A 142 -9.02 -19.32 -0.45
N LYS A 143 -8.36 -19.76 0.61
CA LYS A 143 -7.23 -20.69 0.48
C LYS A 143 -7.71 -22.07 0.05
N GLY A 144 -7.10 -22.61 -1.00
CA GLY A 144 -7.23 -24.00 -1.41
C GLY A 144 -6.50 -24.97 -0.49
N ALA A 145 -6.64 -26.25 -0.78
CA ALA A 145 -5.95 -27.32 -0.04
C ALA A 145 -4.43 -27.30 -0.21
N ASP A 146 -3.93 -26.62 -1.25
CA ASP A 146 -2.52 -26.34 -1.53
C ASP A 146 -1.96 -25.16 -0.72
N GLY A 147 -2.79 -24.49 0.08
CA GLY A 147 -2.43 -23.33 0.88
C GLY A 147 -2.36 -22.02 0.10
N LEU A 148 -2.66 -22.03 -1.20
CA LEU A 148 -2.69 -20.85 -2.06
C LEU A 148 -4.11 -20.26 -2.11
N HIS A 149 -4.22 -18.95 -2.22
CA HIS A 149 -5.51 -18.29 -2.45
C HIS A 149 -6.00 -18.56 -3.88
N SER A 150 -7.28 -18.84 -4.07
CA SER A 150 -7.87 -19.08 -5.39
C SER A 150 -7.87 -17.84 -6.29
N ASP A 151 -7.87 -16.66 -5.67
CA ASP A 151 -7.72 -15.36 -6.32
C ASP A 151 -6.71 -14.53 -5.50
N PRO A 152 -5.39 -14.77 -5.64
CA PRO A 152 -4.37 -14.16 -4.79
C PRO A 152 -4.13 -12.67 -5.11
N ALA A 153 -4.53 -12.23 -6.31
CA ALA A 153 -4.42 -10.84 -6.75
C ALA A 153 -5.69 -10.02 -6.45
N GLY A 154 -6.81 -10.70 -6.20
CA GLY A 154 -8.10 -10.03 -6.01
C GLY A 154 -8.65 -9.49 -7.32
N ASP A 155 -8.40 -10.17 -8.44
CA ASP A 155 -8.82 -9.73 -9.77
C ASP A 155 -10.24 -10.21 -10.12
N ASP A 156 -10.67 -11.34 -9.55
CA ASP A 156 -12.01 -11.89 -9.74
C ASP A 156 -13.03 -11.30 -8.75
N ALA A 157 -12.60 -10.95 -7.52
CA ALA A 157 -13.47 -10.41 -6.46
C ALA A 157 -12.84 -9.22 -5.68
N PRO A 158 -12.64 -8.06 -6.32
CA PRO A 158 -12.01 -6.88 -5.71
C PRO A 158 -12.92 -6.06 -4.77
N GLU A 159 -14.22 -6.37 -4.69
CA GLU A 159 -15.26 -5.44 -4.23
C GLU A 159 -15.12 -5.00 -2.77
N SER A 160 -14.48 -5.82 -1.93
CA SER A 160 -14.18 -5.47 -0.53
C SER A 160 -13.25 -4.27 -0.40
N THR A 161 -12.47 -3.98 -1.45
CA THR A 161 -11.49 -2.88 -1.49
C THR A 161 -11.99 -1.66 -2.26
N PHE A 162 -13.18 -1.72 -2.87
CA PHE A 162 -13.77 -0.56 -3.53
C PHE A 162 -14.12 0.51 -2.51
N ALA A 163 -13.85 1.77 -2.84
CA ALA A 163 -14.02 2.91 -1.93
C ALA A 163 -15.43 2.94 -1.31
N GLU A 164 -16.47 2.80 -2.12
CA GLU A 164 -17.87 2.77 -1.67
C GLU A 164 -18.20 1.65 -0.67
N ASN A 165 -17.50 0.52 -0.74
CA ASN A 165 -17.69 -0.59 0.19
C ASN A 165 -16.81 -0.45 1.42
N PHE A 166 -15.55 -0.07 1.22
CA PHE A 166 -14.60 0.10 2.32
C PHE A 166 -14.98 1.26 3.23
N LEU A 167 -15.50 2.38 2.70
CA LEU A 167 -15.97 3.52 3.49
C LEU A 167 -17.16 3.19 4.41
N LYS A 168 -17.87 2.08 4.18
CA LYS A 168 -18.92 1.58 5.08
C LYS A 168 -18.35 0.89 6.32
N THR A 169 -17.06 0.54 6.30
CA THR A 169 -16.37 -0.17 7.39
C THR A 169 -15.74 0.78 8.41
N ILE A 170 -15.77 2.08 8.16
CA ILE A 170 -15.16 3.15 8.98
C ILE A 170 -16.19 4.17 9.44
#